data_AF-A0A1U7LU46-F1
#
_entry.id   AF-A0A1U7LU46-F1
#
_cell.length_a   1.000
_cell.length_b   1.000
_cell.length_c   1.000
_cell.angle_alpha   90.00
_cell.angle_beta   90.00
_cell.angle_gamma   90.00
#
_symmetry.space_group_name_H-M   'P 1'
#
loop_
_entity.id
_entity.type
_entity.pdbx_description
1 polymer ?
#
loop_
_entity_poly.entity_id
_entity_poly.type
_entity_poly.pdbx_seq_one_letter_code
_entity_poly.pdbx_strand_id
1 'polypeptide(L)'
;MAYLESGISRRFRSPAIISFSLLLSAFLYAVAAPALRPLLGAIARPAAVVPWQMVVLLRTAEVYIISYTGQSLNEAALTAFLARVPILHLLNASFSIPAYALVLVSAIDVSSIFIPFWLIRHVRSQCPPQDKVFSGLYTALSATILSIAIYVGSKTWYPHLVLTHFDGIRSVVPIPLPLLVVGLLPAGWALQEIFTIRGSKGLASLLAQMIVVATGNIWLSVRGADLAGVIGISGAWAMQILITAAILKWVGV
;
A
#
# COMPACT_ATOMS: atom_id res chain seq x y z
N MET A 1 -9.08 16.51 -32.52
CA MET A 1 -9.50 15.15 -32.90
C MET A 1 -8.74 14.00 -32.19
N ALA A 2 -7.77 14.25 -31.31
CA ALA A 2 -7.02 13.20 -30.58
C ALA A 2 -7.64 12.73 -29.24
N TYR A 3 -8.82 13.25 -28.85
CA TYR A 3 -9.43 12.94 -27.55
C TYR A 3 -10.39 11.74 -27.58
N LEU A 4 -10.98 11.40 -28.73
CA LEU A 4 -12.01 10.35 -28.83
C LEU A 4 -11.46 8.93 -29.06
N GLU A 5 -10.29 8.76 -29.67
CA GLU A 5 -9.63 7.44 -29.78
C GLU A 5 -9.07 6.92 -28.44
N SER A 6 -9.05 7.77 -27.42
CA SER A 6 -8.47 7.45 -26.10
C SER A 6 -9.43 6.66 -25.18
N GLY A 7 -10.71 6.56 -25.50
CA GLY A 7 -11.72 5.91 -24.64
C GLY A 7 -11.81 4.40 -24.85
N ILE A 8 -11.89 3.95 -26.11
CA ILE A 8 -12.07 2.53 -26.47
C ILE A 8 -10.78 1.75 -26.22
N SER A 9 -9.62 2.32 -26.55
CA SER A 9 -8.31 1.71 -26.27
C SER A 9 -8.02 1.58 -24.77
N ARG A 10 -8.53 2.49 -23.92
CA ARG A 10 -8.39 2.37 -22.45
C ARG A 10 -9.19 1.21 -21.87
N ARG A 11 -10.43 0.98 -22.34
CA ARG A 11 -11.30 -0.09 -21.81
C ARG A 11 -10.79 -1.49 -22.14
N PHE A 12 -10.22 -1.71 -23.33
CA PHE A 12 -9.66 -3.01 -23.72
C PHE A 12 -8.27 -3.30 -23.13
N ARG A 13 -7.50 -2.28 -22.74
CA ARG A 13 -6.18 -2.48 -22.10
C ARG A 13 -6.30 -2.95 -20.65
N SER A 14 -7.33 -2.54 -19.92
CA SER A 14 -7.56 -2.93 -18.53
C SER A 14 -7.61 -4.45 -18.29
N PRO A 15 -8.41 -5.27 -18.99
CA PRO A 15 -8.47 -6.72 -18.74
C PRO A 15 -7.14 -7.44 -19.02
N ALA A 16 -6.37 -6.99 -20.02
CA ALA A 16 -5.05 -7.54 -20.30
C ALA A 16 -4.06 -7.25 -19.16
N ILE A 17 -4.06 -6.00 -18.64
CA ILE A 17 -3.23 -5.60 -17.50
C ILE A 17 -3.63 -6.41 -16.25
N ILE A 18 -4.93 -6.58 -16.00
CA ILE A 18 -5.44 -7.36 -14.85
C ILE A 18 -4.95 -8.81 -14.93
N SER A 19 -5.15 -9.46 -16.07
CA SER A 19 -4.77 -10.87 -16.28
C SER A 19 -3.26 -11.06 -16.12
N PHE A 20 -2.47 -10.18 -16.74
CA PHE A 20 -1.01 -10.26 -16.64
C PHE A 20 -0.51 -9.97 -15.21
N SER A 21 -1.13 -9.01 -14.52
CA SER A 21 -0.81 -8.68 -13.13
C SER A 21 -1.09 -9.83 -12.16
N LEU A 22 -2.20 -10.55 -12.37
CA LEU A 22 -2.55 -11.75 -11.59
C LEU A 22 -1.56 -12.89 -11.84
N LEU A 23 -1.27 -13.19 -13.11
CA LEU A 23 -0.32 -14.25 -13.49
C LEU A 23 1.08 -13.97 -12.94
N LEU A 24 1.55 -12.73 -13.10
CA LEU A 24 2.86 -12.33 -12.62
C LEU A 24 2.94 -12.36 -11.08
N SER A 25 1.90 -11.90 -10.38
CA SER A 25 1.84 -11.99 -8.92
C SER A 25 1.90 -13.45 -8.47
N ALA A 26 1.06 -14.32 -9.03
CA ALA A 26 1.04 -15.75 -8.72
C ALA A 26 2.40 -16.42 -8.96
N PHE A 27 3.04 -16.11 -10.10
CA PHE A 27 4.37 -16.62 -10.43
C PHE A 27 5.43 -16.15 -9.42
N LEU A 28 5.50 -14.85 -9.13
CA LEU A 28 6.48 -14.30 -8.19
C LEU A 28 6.30 -14.85 -6.77
N TYR A 29 5.06 -14.98 -6.30
CA TYR A 29 4.78 -15.60 -5.00
C TYR A 29 5.12 -17.09 -4.97
N ALA A 30 4.90 -17.83 -6.08
CA ALA A 30 5.32 -19.23 -6.18
C ALA A 30 6.84 -19.39 -6.08
N VAL A 31 7.60 -18.50 -6.75
CA VAL A 31 9.07 -18.48 -6.67
C VAL A 31 9.56 -18.09 -5.27
N ALA A 32 8.91 -17.13 -4.61
CA ALA A 32 9.28 -16.68 -3.28
C ALA A 32 8.76 -17.58 -2.13
N ALA A 33 7.88 -18.54 -2.44
CA ALA A 33 7.24 -19.39 -1.43
C ALA A 33 8.21 -20.13 -0.49
N PRO A 34 9.36 -20.68 -0.95
CA PRO A 34 10.30 -21.35 -0.06
C PRO A 34 10.87 -20.43 1.03
N ALA A 35 11.10 -19.15 0.71
CA ALA A 35 11.61 -18.16 1.65
C ALA A 35 10.52 -17.60 2.56
N LEU A 36 9.31 -17.37 2.02
CA LEU A 36 8.22 -16.72 2.76
C LEU A 36 7.42 -17.68 3.65
N ARG A 37 7.25 -18.94 3.25
CA ARG A 37 6.43 -19.93 3.98
C ARG A 37 6.85 -20.15 5.44
N PRO A 38 8.15 -20.31 5.81
CA PRO A 38 8.51 -20.51 7.21
C PRO A 38 8.23 -19.29 8.10
N LEU A 39 8.19 -18.09 7.52
CA LEU A 39 7.98 -16.83 8.25
C LEU A 39 6.50 -16.48 8.36
N LEU A 40 5.78 -16.55 7.24
CA LEU A 40 4.38 -16.16 7.16
C LEU A 40 3.42 -17.31 7.45
N GLY A 41 3.84 -18.57 7.33
CA GLY A 41 2.96 -19.73 7.41
C GLY A 41 2.22 -19.89 8.75
N ALA A 42 2.78 -19.35 9.84
CA ALA A 42 2.12 -19.36 11.15
C ALA A 42 0.97 -18.34 11.26
N ILE A 43 1.02 -17.28 10.45
CA ILE A 43 0.10 -16.12 10.51
C ILE A 43 -0.86 -16.12 9.31
N ALA A 44 -0.45 -16.70 8.19
CA ALA A 44 -1.22 -16.75 6.97
C ALA A 44 -2.49 -17.59 7.14
N ARG A 45 -3.60 -17.12 6.58
CA ARG A 45 -4.79 -17.97 6.44
C ARG A 45 -4.50 -19.14 5.51
N PRO A 46 -5.00 -20.35 5.85
CA PRO A 46 -4.83 -21.50 4.98
C PRO A 46 -5.56 -21.27 3.65
N ALA A 47 -4.89 -21.59 2.54
CA ALA A 47 -5.41 -21.35 1.18
C ALA A 47 -6.78 -22.00 0.91
N ALA A 48 -7.08 -23.12 1.57
CA ALA A 48 -8.37 -23.81 1.46
C ALA A 48 -9.55 -22.99 1.99
N VAL A 49 -9.31 -22.06 2.92
CA VAL A 49 -10.36 -21.22 3.53
C VAL A 49 -10.47 -19.87 2.83
N VAL A 50 -9.42 -19.42 2.15
CA VAL A 50 -9.40 -18.13 1.48
C VAL A 50 -10.25 -18.20 0.21
N PRO A 51 -11.32 -17.38 0.08
CA PRO A 51 -12.12 -17.36 -1.14
C PRO A 51 -11.29 -16.76 -2.29
N TRP A 52 -10.78 -17.59 -3.19
CA TRP A 52 -9.92 -17.17 -4.31
C TRP A 52 -10.58 -16.10 -5.20
N GLN A 53 -11.91 -16.13 -5.31
CA GLN A 53 -12.68 -15.12 -6.03
C GLN A 53 -12.46 -13.72 -5.46
N MET A 54 -12.34 -13.59 -4.14
CA MET A 54 -12.08 -12.30 -3.49
C MET A 54 -10.64 -11.83 -3.71
N VAL A 55 -9.67 -12.75 -3.81
CA VAL A 55 -8.28 -12.40 -4.16
C VAL A 55 -8.23 -11.83 -5.59
N VAL A 56 -8.90 -12.48 -6.53
CA VAL A 56 -9.02 -12.01 -7.92
C VAL A 56 -9.76 -10.69 -7.99
N LEU A 57 -10.88 -10.55 -7.26
CA LEU A 57 -11.67 -9.32 -7.19
C LEU A 57 -10.84 -8.16 -6.62
N LEU A 58 -10.12 -8.39 -5.52
CA LEU A 58 -9.28 -7.39 -4.87
C LEU A 58 -8.22 -6.87 -5.84
N ARG A 59 -7.54 -7.79 -6.53
CA ARG A 59 -6.51 -7.42 -7.51
C ARG A 59 -7.10 -6.71 -8.72
N THR A 60 -8.28 -7.13 -9.17
CA THR A 60 -9.03 -6.48 -10.24
C THR A 60 -9.41 -5.06 -9.85
N ALA A 61 -9.94 -4.86 -8.64
CA ALA A 61 -10.31 -3.55 -8.10
C ALA A 61 -9.09 -2.62 -8.00
N GLU A 62 -7.96 -3.14 -7.51
CA GLU A 62 -6.70 -2.40 -7.42
C GLU A 62 -6.24 -1.88 -8.79
N VAL A 63 -6.10 -2.77 -9.77
CA VAL A 63 -5.67 -2.42 -11.12
C VAL A 63 -6.69 -1.51 -11.81
N TYR A 64 -7.98 -1.71 -11.55
CA TYR A 64 -9.06 -0.89 -12.07
C TYR A 64 -8.99 0.55 -11.54
N ILE A 65 -8.79 0.74 -10.22
CA ILE A 65 -8.67 2.07 -9.60
C ILE A 65 -7.49 2.84 -10.22
N ILE A 66 -6.31 2.21 -10.33
CA ILE A 66 -5.12 2.82 -10.96
C ILE A 66 -5.41 3.18 -12.44
N SER A 67 -6.05 2.28 -13.18
CA SER A 67 -6.35 2.48 -14.59
C SER A 67 -7.38 3.60 -14.80
N TYR A 68 -8.40 3.66 -13.94
CA TYR A 68 -9.49 4.63 -14.00
C TYR A 68 -9.02 6.04 -13.65
N THR A 69 -8.20 6.17 -12.61
CA THR A 69 -7.62 7.45 -12.18
C THR A 69 -6.57 7.97 -13.15
N GLY A 70 -6.11 7.13 -14.09
CA GLY A 70 -5.17 7.50 -15.12
C GLY A 70 -3.78 7.83 -14.56
N GLN A 71 -3.41 7.24 -13.42
CA GLN A 71 -2.10 7.41 -12.78
C GLN A 71 -0.93 7.16 -13.75
N SER A 72 0.16 7.90 -13.58
CA SER A 72 1.43 7.60 -14.26
C SER A 72 2.01 6.28 -13.73
N LEU A 73 3.00 5.71 -14.42
CA LEU A 73 3.60 4.45 -14.02
C LEU A 73 4.21 4.51 -12.60
N ASN A 74 4.92 5.60 -12.31
CA ASN A 74 5.54 5.82 -11.01
C ASN A 74 4.47 6.01 -9.93
N GLU A 75 3.45 6.84 -10.19
CA GLU A 75 2.33 7.02 -9.26
C GLU A 75 1.61 5.72 -8.93
N ALA A 76 1.40 4.85 -9.92
CA ALA A 76 0.78 3.55 -9.73
C ALA A 76 1.59 2.68 -8.76
N ALA A 77 2.92 2.64 -8.91
CA ALA A 77 3.80 1.90 -8.02
C ALA A 77 3.83 2.50 -6.60
N LEU A 78 3.88 3.83 -6.48
CA LEU A 78 3.87 4.52 -5.19
C LEU A 78 2.53 4.33 -4.46
N THR A 79 1.42 4.41 -5.18
CA THR A 79 0.08 4.20 -4.62
C THR A 79 -0.10 2.75 -4.19
N ALA A 80 0.37 1.80 -5.01
CA ALA A 80 0.40 0.39 -4.66
C ALA A 80 1.24 0.12 -3.40
N PHE A 81 2.43 0.71 -3.31
CA PHE A 81 3.30 0.60 -2.14
C PHE A 81 2.59 1.13 -0.88
N LEU A 82 2.08 2.37 -0.92
CA LEU A 82 1.38 2.98 0.22
C LEU A 82 0.15 2.20 0.66
N ALA A 83 -0.62 1.65 -0.28
CA ALA A 83 -1.79 0.84 0.02
C ALA A 83 -1.46 -0.44 0.81
N ARG A 84 -0.19 -0.84 0.86
CA ARG A 84 0.30 -2.02 1.59
C ARG A 84 1.03 -1.69 2.88
N VAL A 85 1.42 -0.43 3.09
CA VAL A 85 2.09 -0.02 4.33
C VAL A 85 1.31 -0.44 5.60
N PRO A 86 -0.05 -0.36 5.66
CA PRO A 86 -0.78 -0.79 6.85
C PRO A 86 -0.58 -2.27 7.21
N ILE A 87 -0.63 -3.16 6.21
CA ILE A 87 -0.40 -4.60 6.45
C ILE A 87 1.06 -4.88 6.76
N LEU A 88 2.01 -4.23 6.07
CA LEU A 88 3.44 -4.40 6.36
C LEU A 88 3.79 -3.94 7.78
N HIS A 89 3.21 -2.82 8.22
CA HIS A 89 3.36 -2.33 9.59
C HIS A 89 2.76 -3.30 10.61
N LEU A 90 1.54 -3.79 10.37
CA LEU A 90 0.89 -4.78 11.22
C LEU A 90 1.73 -6.06 11.37
N LEU A 91 2.27 -6.58 10.26
CA LEU A 91 3.10 -7.78 10.26
C LEU A 91 4.43 -7.57 11.01
N ASN A 92 5.06 -6.40 10.87
CA ASN A 92 6.28 -6.08 11.59
C ASN A 92 6.02 -5.87 13.09
N ALA A 93 5.09 -5.00 13.43
CA ALA A 93 4.84 -4.54 14.79
C ALA A 93 4.20 -5.63 15.66
N SER A 94 3.17 -6.29 15.14
CA SER A 94 2.33 -7.21 15.94
C SER A 94 2.76 -8.67 15.82
N PHE A 95 3.25 -9.07 14.65
CA PHE A 95 3.62 -10.45 14.37
C PHE A 95 5.13 -10.68 14.32
N SER A 96 5.93 -9.64 14.52
CA SER A 96 7.40 -9.71 14.54
C SER A 96 7.99 -10.38 13.29
N ILE A 97 7.36 -10.17 12.13
CA ILE A 97 7.88 -10.65 10.85
C ILE A 97 9.12 -9.83 10.49
N PRO A 98 10.24 -10.47 10.10
CA PRO A 98 11.47 -9.75 9.83
C PRO A 98 11.34 -8.84 8.60
N ALA A 99 12.00 -7.68 8.64
CA ALA A 99 11.89 -6.64 7.63
C ALA A 99 12.23 -7.11 6.20
N TYR A 100 13.20 -8.02 6.02
CA TYR A 100 13.55 -8.52 4.69
C TYR A 100 12.40 -9.28 4.00
N ALA A 101 11.57 -9.99 4.76
CA ALA A 101 10.42 -10.70 4.22
C ALA A 101 9.34 -9.70 3.79
N LEU A 102 9.14 -8.64 4.56
CA LEU A 102 8.22 -7.55 4.23
C LEU A 102 8.66 -6.78 2.99
N VAL A 103 9.97 -6.52 2.85
CA VAL A 103 10.55 -5.92 1.63
C VAL A 103 10.31 -6.82 0.43
N LEU A 104 10.52 -8.14 0.56
CA LEU A 104 10.27 -9.10 -0.52
C LEU A 104 8.79 -9.13 -0.94
N VAL A 105 7.87 -9.22 0.03
CA VAL A 105 6.42 -9.18 -0.23
C VAL A 105 6.04 -7.87 -0.92
N SER A 106 6.50 -6.74 -0.40
CA SER A 106 6.25 -5.43 -1.00
C SER A 106 6.80 -5.32 -2.42
N ALA A 107 8.01 -5.84 -2.67
CA ALA A 107 8.64 -5.83 -3.98
C ALA A 107 7.85 -6.68 -4.99
N ILE A 108 7.37 -7.86 -4.61
CA ILE A 108 6.53 -8.71 -5.46
C ILE A 108 5.24 -7.97 -5.82
N ASP A 109 4.60 -7.39 -4.81
CA ASP A 109 3.33 -6.71 -4.95
C ASP A 109 3.40 -5.46 -5.83
N VAL A 110 4.44 -4.64 -5.65
CA VAL A 110 4.68 -3.45 -6.47
C VAL A 110 5.10 -3.85 -7.88
N SER A 111 6.00 -4.83 -8.04
CA SER A 111 6.47 -5.28 -9.36
C SER A 111 5.36 -5.89 -10.20
N SER A 112 4.46 -6.64 -9.56
CA SER A 112 3.32 -7.26 -10.23
C SER A 112 2.27 -6.25 -10.72
N ILE A 113 2.33 -4.99 -10.29
CA ILE A 113 1.56 -3.88 -10.87
C ILE A 113 2.42 -3.10 -11.85
N PHE A 114 3.62 -2.72 -11.44
CA PHE A 114 4.52 -1.90 -12.23
C PHE A 114 4.84 -2.52 -13.60
N ILE A 115 5.24 -3.80 -13.64
CA ILE A 115 5.67 -4.46 -14.88
C ILE A 115 4.54 -4.53 -15.93
N PRO A 116 3.32 -5.00 -15.61
CA PRO A 116 2.22 -4.98 -16.57
C PRO A 116 1.87 -3.59 -17.08
N PHE A 117 1.86 -2.59 -16.20
CA PHE A 117 1.58 -1.21 -16.59
C PHE A 117 2.69 -0.65 -17.49
N TRP A 118 3.96 -0.93 -17.19
CA TRP A 118 5.09 -0.50 -17.99
C TRP A 118 5.04 -1.09 -19.40
N LEU A 119 4.76 -2.40 -19.51
CA LEU A 119 4.76 -3.11 -20.79
C LEU A 119 3.58 -2.70 -21.69
N ILE A 120 2.38 -2.56 -21.11
CA ILE A 120 1.14 -2.33 -21.88
C ILE A 120 0.85 -0.83 -22.04
N ARG A 121 1.19 -0.02 -21.04
CA ARG A 121 0.89 1.42 -21.00
C ARG A 121 2.20 2.20 -21.14
N HIS A 122 2.55 2.53 -22.39
CA HIS A 122 3.64 3.45 -22.70
C HIS A 122 3.25 4.89 -22.31
N VAL A 123 3.14 5.17 -21.02
CA VAL A 123 2.86 6.52 -20.50
C VAL A 123 4.20 7.18 -20.22
N ARG A 124 4.42 8.36 -20.81
CA ARG A 124 5.55 9.21 -20.42
C ARG A 124 5.37 9.61 -18.96
N SER A 125 6.36 9.32 -18.13
CA SER A 125 6.45 9.86 -16.78
C SER A 125 6.51 11.38 -16.87
N GLN A 126 5.44 12.06 -16.47
CA GLN A 126 5.47 13.49 -16.22
C GLN A 126 5.91 13.68 -14.77
N CYS A 127 7.22 13.66 -14.55
CA CYS A 127 7.77 14.22 -13.32
C CYS A 127 8.03 15.70 -13.61
N PRO A 128 7.35 16.63 -12.94
CA PRO A 128 7.80 18.02 -12.97
C PRO A 128 9.24 18.07 -12.43
N PRO A 129 10.10 18.97 -12.94
CA PRO A 129 11.43 19.16 -12.37
C PRO A 129 11.27 19.60 -10.91
N GLN A 130 11.56 18.68 -9.99
CA GLN A 130 11.51 18.94 -8.55
C GLN A 130 12.92 19.19 -8.04
N ASP A 131 13.09 20.22 -7.22
CA ASP A 131 14.33 20.43 -6.50
C ASP A 131 14.54 19.28 -5.49
N LYS A 132 15.68 18.61 -5.62
CA LYS A 132 16.04 17.44 -4.81
C LYS A 132 16.10 17.78 -3.32
N VAL A 133 16.51 18.99 -2.97
CA VAL A 133 16.63 19.42 -1.57
C VAL A 133 15.25 19.56 -0.95
N PHE A 134 14.34 20.27 -1.62
CA PHE A 134 12.95 20.41 -1.15
C PHE A 134 12.23 19.06 -1.09
N SER A 135 12.40 18.20 -2.09
CA SER A 135 11.82 16.85 -2.09
C SER A 135 12.33 16.01 -0.91
N GLY A 136 13.61 16.13 -0.56
CA GLY A 136 14.18 15.48 0.63
C GLY A 136 13.58 15.99 1.94
N LEU A 137 13.43 17.31 2.09
CA LEU A 137 12.84 17.93 3.28
C LEU A 137 11.37 17.54 3.45
N TYR A 138 10.58 17.57 2.38
CA TYR A 138 9.17 17.16 2.41
C TYR A 138 8.99 15.67 2.65
N THR A 139 9.89 14.83 2.12
CA THR A 139 9.94 13.40 2.46
C THR A 139 10.16 13.19 3.95
N ALA A 140 11.16 13.86 4.54
CA ALA A 140 11.46 13.75 5.96
C ALA A 140 10.31 14.27 6.83
N LEU A 141 9.70 15.40 6.45
CA LEU A 141 8.53 15.96 7.13
C LEU A 141 7.34 15.00 7.09
N SER A 142 6.99 14.49 5.90
CA SER A 142 5.90 13.52 5.70
C SER A 142 6.12 12.23 6.51
N ALA A 143 7.32 11.66 6.46
CA ALA A 143 7.68 10.48 7.26
C ALA A 143 7.60 10.74 8.76
N THR A 144 8.02 11.93 9.23
CA THR A 144 7.97 12.30 10.65
C THR A 144 6.54 12.43 11.15
N ILE A 145 5.67 13.09 10.39
CA ILE A 145 4.24 13.24 10.75
C ILE A 145 3.56 11.87 10.83
N LEU A 146 3.75 11.02 9.82
CA LEU A 146 3.23 9.65 9.81
C LEU A 146 3.73 8.87 11.03
N SER A 147 5.03 8.96 11.32
CA SER A 147 5.66 8.24 12.43
C SER A 147 5.14 8.69 13.80
N ILE A 148 4.96 9.99 14.02
CA ILE A 148 4.38 10.52 15.26
C ILE A 148 2.95 9.98 15.42
N ALA A 149 2.13 10.04 14.37
CA ALA A 149 0.75 9.60 14.44
C ALA A 149 0.63 8.09 14.71
N ILE A 150 1.48 7.28 14.08
CA ILE A 150 1.56 5.83 14.32
C ILE A 150 2.08 5.55 15.72
N TYR A 151 3.09 6.27 16.20
CA TYR A 151 3.63 6.10 17.54
C TYR A 151 2.60 6.44 18.62
N VAL A 152 1.88 7.55 18.48
CA VAL A 152 0.77 7.91 19.39
C VAL A 152 -0.33 6.85 19.34
N GLY A 153 -0.70 6.39 18.14
CA GLY A 153 -1.68 5.30 17.97
C GLY A 153 -1.25 4.00 18.64
N SER A 154 0.03 3.64 18.48
CA SER A 154 0.65 2.45 19.07
C SER A 154 0.61 2.44 20.61
N LYS A 155 0.50 3.61 21.25
CA LYS A 155 0.39 3.74 22.71
C LYS A 155 -1.02 3.89 23.23
N THR A 156 -1.98 4.26 22.39
CA THR A 156 -3.32 4.67 22.83
C THR A 156 -4.37 3.63 22.49
N TRP A 157 -4.70 3.47 21.20
CA TRP A 157 -5.82 2.63 20.75
C TRP A 157 -5.37 1.36 20.05
N TYR A 158 -4.18 1.33 19.44
CA TYR A 158 -3.71 0.21 18.64
C TYR A 158 -3.54 -1.09 19.45
N PRO A 159 -2.97 -1.08 20.69
CA PRO A 159 -2.84 -2.29 21.47
C PRO A 159 -4.17 -2.96 21.75
N HIS A 160 -5.17 -2.16 22.14
CA HIS A 160 -6.52 -2.64 22.41
C HIS A 160 -7.11 -3.27 21.15
N LEU A 161 -7.07 -2.53 20.03
CA LEU A 161 -7.62 -2.99 18.75
C LEU A 161 -6.98 -4.29 18.27
N VAL A 162 -5.66 -4.41 18.37
CA VAL A 162 -4.97 -5.61 17.89
C VAL A 162 -5.33 -6.80 18.77
N LEU A 163 -5.26 -6.65 20.11
CA LEU A 163 -5.55 -7.74 21.06
C LEU A 163 -7.00 -8.24 21.02
N THR A 164 -7.97 -7.40 20.65
CA THR A 164 -9.39 -7.80 20.59
C THR A 164 -9.78 -8.46 19.28
N HIS A 165 -9.09 -8.14 18.18
CA HIS A 165 -9.56 -8.44 16.82
C HIS A 165 -8.61 -9.32 16.00
N PHE A 166 -7.44 -9.69 16.54
CA PHE A 166 -6.44 -10.50 15.86
C PHE A 166 -5.92 -11.62 16.76
N ASP A 167 -5.77 -12.81 16.19
CA ASP A 167 -5.16 -13.96 16.87
C ASP A 167 -3.66 -14.05 16.58
N GLY A 168 -2.91 -14.68 17.49
CA GLY A 168 -1.50 -15.04 17.24
C GLY A 168 -0.52 -13.87 17.29
N ILE A 169 -0.89 -12.79 17.98
CA ILE A 169 -0.04 -11.61 18.21
C ILE A 169 1.18 -12.03 19.04
N ARG A 170 2.36 -11.58 18.62
CA ARG A 170 3.64 -11.88 19.29
C ARG A 170 4.16 -10.72 20.12
N SER A 171 3.88 -9.49 19.69
CA SER A 171 4.33 -8.27 20.34
C SER A 171 3.31 -7.18 20.18
N VAL A 172 3.24 -6.29 21.16
CA VAL A 172 2.48 -5.03 21.07
C VAL A 172 3.36 -3.85 21.50
N VAL A 173 4.68 -4.08 21.53
CA VAL A 173 5.64 -3.08 21.97
C VAL A 173 5.71 -1.98 20.92
N PRO A 174 5.52 -0.70 21.30
CA PRO A 174 5.60 0.40 20.36
C PRO A 174 7.01 0.48 19.78
N ILE A 175 7.09 0.54 18.45
CA ILE A 175 8.36 0.73 17.76
C ILE A 175 8.92 2.11 18.15
N PRO A 176 10.21 2.22 18.53
CA PRO A 176 10.82 3.50 18.85
C PRO A 176 10.65 4.52 17.72
N LEU A 177 10.32 5.76 18.07
CA LEU A 177 9.99 6.80 17.11
C LEU A 177 11.11 7.05 16.06
N PRO A 178 12.41 7.09 16.41
CA PRO A 178 13.46 7.24 15.39
C PRO A 178 13.47 6.10 14.36
N LEU A 179 13.19 4.87 14.79
CA LEU A 179 13.14 3.71 13.91
C LEU A 179 11.90 3.75 13.00
N LEU A 180 10.75 4.23 13.52
CA LEU A 180 9.56 4.49 12.70
C LEU A 180 9.84 5.54 11.62
N VAL A 181 10.50 6.64 11.97
CA VAL A 181 10.86 7.70 11.00
C VAL A 181 11.69 7.15 9.86
N VAL A 182 12.76 6.41 10.18
CA VAL A 182 13.63 5.79 9.17
C VAL A 182 12.87 4.76 8.34
N GLY A 183 12.09 3.90 8.98
CA GLY A 183 11.32 2.85 8.30
C GLY A 183 10.22 3.38 7.38
N LEU A 184 9.67 4.56 7.67
CA LEU A 184 8.61 5.20 6.91
C LEU A 184 9.11 6.25 5.91
N LEU A 185 10.42 6.43 5.75
CA LEU A 185 10.98 7.31 4.69
C LEU A 185 10.45 6.97 3.29
N PRO A 186 10.38 5.69 2.86
CA PRO A 186 9.82 5.35 1.54
C PRO A 186 8.35 5.73 1.41
N ALA A 187 7.57 5.61 2.51
CA ALA A 187 6.17 5.99 2.52
C ALA A 187 6.00 7.52 2.51
N GLY A 188 6.83 8.24 3.26
CA GLY A 188 6.87 9.70 3.25
C GLY A 188 7.15 10.24 1.84
N TRP A 189 8.13 9.64 1.15
CA TRP A 189 8.47 9.97 -0.23
C TRP A 189 7.33 9.66 -1.21
N ALA A 190 6.71 8.48 -1.10
CA ALA A 190 5.58 8.13 -1.94
C ALA A 190 4.39 9.09 -1.76
N LEU A 191 4.10 9.48 -0.52
CA LEU A 191 2.97 10.35 -0.20
C LEU A 191 3.18 11.78 -0.71
N GLN A 192 4.37 12.36 -0.48
CA GLN A 192 4.66 13.72 -0.95
C GLN A 192 4.68 13.79 -2.49
N GLU A 193 5.18 12.76 -3.18
CA GLU A 193 5.22 12.72 -4.65
C GLU A 193 3.79 12.69 -5.23
N ILE A 194 2.93 11.79 -4.73
CA ILE A 194 1.53 11.70 -5.17
C ILE A 194 0.78 13.01 -4.93
N PHE A 195 1.01 13.61 -3.76
CA PHE A 195 0.38 14.87 -3.40
C PHE A 195 0.87 16.04 -4.27
N THR A 196 2.17 16.12 -4.54
CA THR A 196 2.75 17.18 -5.38
C THR A 196 2.27 17.09 -6.83
N ILE A 197 2.17 15.88 -7.39
CA ILE A 197 1.78 15.71 -8.81
C ILE A 197 0.27 15.93 -9.02
N ARG A 198 -0.58 15.44 -8.11
CA ARG A 198 -2.04 15.38 -8.33
C ARG A 198 -2.89 16.13 -7.30
N GLY A 199 -2.29 16.64 -6.24
CA GLY A 199 -2.99 17.26 -5.12
C GLY A 199 -4.08 16.37 -4.54
N SER A 200 -5.26 16.96 -4.34
CA SER A 200 -6.43 16.29 -3.73
C SER A 200 -6.94 15.08 -4.52
N LYS A 201 -6.80 15.07 -5.86
CA LYS A 201 -7.22 13.93 -6.68
C LYS A 201 -6.34 12.70 -6.44
N GLY A 202 -5.03 12.93 -6.29
CA GLY A 202 -4.07 11.87 -5.94
C GLY A 202 -4.37 11.29 -4.57
N LEU A 203 -4.61 12.16 -3.59
CA LEU A 203 -5.02 11.77 -2.25
C LEU A 203 -6.30 10.93 -2.23
N ALA A 204 -7.35 11.34 -2.95
CA ALA A 204 -8.59 10.58 -3.03
C ALA A 204 -8.37 9.18 -3.63
N SER A 205 -7.56 9.08 -4.69
CA SER A 205 -7.21 7.80 -5.31
C SER A 205 -6.42 6.89 -4.36
N LEU A 206 -5.46 7.47 -3.64
CA LEU A 206 -4.66 6.77 -2.64
C LEU A 206 -5.52 6.23 -1.50
N LEU A 207 -6.42 7.05 -0.95
CA LEU A 207 -7.30 6.63 0.14
C LEU A 207 -8.25 5.52 -0.30
N ALA A 208 -8.86 5.65 -1.48
CA ALA A 208 -9.71 4.61 -2.05
C ALA A 208 -8.94 3.30 -2.22
N GLN A 209 -7.73 3.36 -2.79
CA GLN A 209 -6.90 2.19 -3.00
C GLN A 209 -6.42 1.58 -1.68
N MET A 210 -6.02 2.39 -0.71
CA MET A 210 -5.58 1.89 0.59
C MET A 210 -6.74 1.24 1.35
N ILE A 211 -7.93 1.84 1.38
CA ILE A 211 -9.08 1.23 2.05
C ILE A 211 -9.39 -0.13 1.42
N VAL A 212 -9.44 -0.22 0.09
CA VAL A 212 -9.76 -1.49 -0.60
C VAL A 212 -8.64 -2.52 -0.40
N VAL A 213 -7.39 -2.15 -0.71
CA VAL A 213 -6.24 -3.07 -0.74
C VAL A 213 -5.77 -3.44 0.66
N ALA A 214 -5.66 -2.50 1.60
CA ALA A 214 -5.25 -2.83 2.96
C ALA A 214 -6.30 -3.69 3.66
N THR A 215 -7.58 -3.32 3.58
CA THR A 215 -8.67 -4.10 4.18
C THR A 215 -8.71 -5.50 3.59
N GLY A 216 -8.71 -5.61 2.25
CA GLY A 216 -8.75 -6.89 1.56
C GLY A 216 -7.54 -7.77 1.89
N ASN A 217 -6.33 -7.22 1.86
CA ASN A 217 -5.12 -7.99 2.14
C ASN A 217 -5.05 -8.45 3.59
N ILE A 218 -5.38 -7.60 4.58
CA ILE A 218 -5.35 -8.00 5.98
C ILE A 218 -6.42 -9.09 6.22
N TRP A 219 -7.64 -8.87 5.75
CA TRP A 219 -8.74 -9.82 5.95
C TRP A 219 -8.51 -11.17 5.28
N LEU A 220 -7.98 -11.19 4.04
CA LEU A 220 -7.72 -12.42 3.31
C LEU A 220 -6.44 -13.13 3.77
N SER A 221 -5.42 -12.39 4.25
CA SER A 221 -4.10 -12.97 4.52
C SER A 221 -3.87 -13.29 5.98
N VAL A 222 -4.41 -12.52 6.93
CA VAL A 222 -4.08 -12.66 8.37
C VAL A 222 -5.09 -13.58 9.05
N ARG A 223 -4.59 -14.66 9.65
CA ARG A 223 -5.39 -15.62 10.42
C ARG A 223 -5.97 -14.95 11.67
N GLY A 224 -7.23 -15.24 11.98
CA GLY A 224 -7.93 -14.68 13.13
C GLY A 224 -8.33 -13.20 13.01
N ALA A 225 -7.98 -12.52 11.91
CA ALA A 225 -8.39 -11.13 11.70
C ALA A 225 -9.90 -11.01 11.49
N ASP A 226 -10.59 -10.31 12.38
CA ASP A 226 -11.99 -9.97 12.16
C ASP A 226 -12.17 -8.71 11.30
N LEU A 227 -13.38 -8.49 10.78
CA LEU A 227 -13.63 -7.36 9.89
C LEU A 227 -13.53 -6.01 10.62
N ALA A 228 -13.92 -5.96 11.89
CA ALA A 228 -13.93 -4.72 12.68
C ALA A 228 -12.51 -4.20 12.93
N GLY A 229 -11.59 -5.07 13.35
CA GLY A 229 -10.18 -4.73 13.51
C GLY A 229 -9.51 -4.38 12.20
N VAL A 230 -9.80 -5.10 11.12
CA VAL A 230 -9.27 -4.79 9.78
C VAL A 230 -9.68 -3.38 9.33
N ILE A 231 -10.97 -3.03 9.48
CA ILE A 231 -11.49 -1.70 9.16
C ILE A 231 -10.86 -0.65 10.07
N GLY A 232 -10.73 -0.93 11.37
CA GLY A 232 -10.13 -0.01 12.32
C GLY A 232 -8.66 0.31 11.99
N ILE A 233 -7.85 -0.69 11.64
CA ILE A 233 -6.45 -0.46 11.21
C ILE A 233 -6.43 0.36 9.92
N SER A 234 -7.15 -0.08 8.89
CA SER A 234 -7.13 0.56 7.57
C SER A 234 -7.66 2.00 7.64
N GLY A 235 -8.70 2.23 8.45
CA GLY A 235 -9.28 3.55 8.72
C GLY A 235 -8.34 4.46 9.50
N ALA A 236 -7.63 3.95 10.51
CA ALA A 236 -6.64 4.73 11.24
C ALA A 236 -5.49 5.19 10.33
N TRP A 237 -4.99 4.30 9.47
CA TRP A 237 -4.00 4.67 8.45
C TRP A 237 -4.55 5.71 7.47
N ALA A 238 -5.80 5.59 7.04
CA ALA A 238 -6.45 6.57 6.15
C ALA A 238 -6.52 7.95 6.79
N MET A 239 -6.87 8.01 8.08
CA MET A 239 -6.90 9.24 8.85
C MET A 239 -5.50 9.86 8.99
N GLN A 240 -4.46 9.06 9.22
CA GLN A 240 -3.08 9.54 9.31
C GLN A 240 -2.59 10.12 7.97
N ILE A 241 -2.93 9.51 6.85
CA ILE A 241 -2.64 10.04 5.52
C ILE A 241 -3.36 11.37 5.29
N LEU A 242 -4.63 11.49 5.70
CA LEU A 242 -5.39 12.74 5.62
C LEU A 242 -4.74 13.87 6.45
N ILE A 243 -4.36 13.58 7.69
CA ILE A 243 -3.68 14.54 8.57
C ILE A 243 -2.35 14.97 7.94
N THR A 244 -1.56 14.03 7.45
CA THR A 244 -0.27 14.33 6.81
C THR A 244 -0.46 15.20 5.58
N ALA A 245 -1.41 14.88 4.71
CA ALA A 245 -1.73 15.68 3.53
C ALA A 245 -2.23 17.09 3.90
N ALA A 246 -3.03 17.23 4.96
CA ALA A 246 -3.49 18.53 5.44
C ALA A 246 -2.33 19.40 5.94
N ILE A 247 -1.37 18.81 6.65
CA ILE A 247 -0.16 19.51 7.12
C ILE A 247 0.73 19.89 5.94
N LEU A 248 0.97 18.98 4.99
CA LEU A 248 1.76 19.29 3.78
C LEU A 248 1.15 20.46 3.00
N LYS A 249 -0.17 20.45 2.82
CA LYS A 249 -0.90 21.56 2.20
C LYS A 249 -0.73 22.87 2.97
N TRP A 250 -0.76 22.83 4.29
CA TRP A 250 -0.59 24.01 5.13
C TRP A 250 0.83 24.61 5.03
N VAL A 251 1.86 23.75 4.89
CA VAL A 251 3.26 24.16 4.71
C VAL A 251 3.52 24.72 3.30
N GLY A 252 2.57 24.60 2.36
CA GLY A 252 2.66 25.18 1.02
C GLY A 252 3.13 24.20 -0.06
N VAL A 253 2.93 22.89 0.15
CA VAL A 253 3.05 21.86 -0.88
C VAL A 253 1.78 21.78 -1.73
#